data_AF-A0A1W9SBE7-F1
#
_entry.id   AF-A0A1W9SBE7-F1
#
_cell.length_a   1.000
_cell.length_b   1.000
_cell.length_c   1.000
_cell.angle_alpha   90.00
_cell.angle_beta   90.00
_cell.angle_gamma   90.00
#
_symmetry.space_group_name_H-M   'P 1'
#
loop_
_entity.id
_entity.type
_entity.pdbx_description
1 polymer ?
#
loop_
_entity_poly.entity_id
_entity_poly.type
_entity_poly.pdbx_seq_one_letter_code
_entity_poly.pdbx_strand_id
1 'polypeptide(L)'
;MNDKYRERMHKYGRIFIVLGLMVIFLAPVSMWAITGVGPNGGRLFTGVLVLSLVFLPGGLIEMMTYSPILGTSATYLAFITGNLINLKVPCVMNATEICKTKINTPENEVVGTISVAFSSITTVVIMSLGVLLPYLEL
;
A
#
# COMPACT_ATOMS: atom_id res chain seq x y z
N MET A 1 -13.11 -19.19 8.87
CA MET A 1 -13.45 -18.13 7.89
C MET A 1 -14.21 -18.79 6.75
N ASN A 2 -15.37 -18.28 6.34
CA ASN A 2 -16.15 -18.86 5.24
C ASN A 2 -15.43 -18.61 3.90
N ASP A 3 -15.26 -19.62 3.04
CA ASP A 3 -14.53 -19.48 1.76
C ASP A 3 -15.09 -18.37 0.88
N LYS A 4 -16.42 -18.19 0.91
CA LYS A 4 -17.13 -17.09 0.22
C LYS A 4 -16.69 -15.70 0.67
N TYR A 5 -16.32 -15.55 1.95
CA TYR A 5 -15.83 -14.28 2.48
C TYR A 5 -14.44 -13.97 1.94
N ARG A 6 -13.51 -14.93 2.00
CA ARG A 6 -12.15 -14.77 1.45
C ARG A 6 -12.17 -14.44 -0.03
N GLU A 7 -12.99 -15.14 -0.82
CA GLU A 7 -13.13 -14.88 -2.25
C GLU A 7 -13.62 -13.45 -2.53
N ARG A 8 -14.60 -12.99 -1.75
CA ARG A 8 -15.11 -11.61 -1.82
C ARG A 8 -14.03 -10.59 -1.45
N MET A 9 -13.22 -10.84 -0.43
CA MET A 9 -12.10 -9.95 -0.04
C MET A 9 -11.03 -9.88 -1.14
N HIS A 10 -10.68 -11.00 -1.78
CA HIS A 10 -9.78 -10.98 -2.94
C HIS A 10 -10.36 -10.21 -4.13
N LYS A 11 -11.67 -10.30 -4.38
CA LYS A 11 -12.33 -9.56 -5.45
C LYS A 11 -12.25 -8.06 -5.20
N TYR A 12 -12.62 -7.61 -3.99
CA TYR A 12 -12.52 -6.21 -3.63
C TYR A 12 -11.07 -5.73 -3.60
N GLY A 13 -10.15 -6.49 -3.01
CA GLY A 13 -8.73 -6.15 -2.96
C GLY A 13 -8.12 -5.91 -4.35
N ARG A 14 -8.45 -6.75 -5.34
CA ARG A 14 -8.02 -6.54 -6.73
C ARG A 14 -8.62 -5.30 -7.36
N ILE A 15 -9.92 -5.05 -7.16
CA ILE A 15 -10.57 -3.84 -7.66
C ILE A 15 -9.91 -2.59 -7.07
N PHE A 16 -9.66 -2.56 -5.76
CA PHE A 16 -9.01 -1.44 -5.08
C PHE A 16 -7.56 -1.25 -5.55
N ILE A 17 -6.80 -2.32 -5.79
CA ILE A 17 -5.46 -2.21 -6.37
C ILE A 17 -5.52 -1.54 -7.74
N VAL A 18 -6.43 -1.97 -8.61
CA VAL A 18 -6.54 -1.42 -9.96
C VAL A 18 -6.94 0.06 -9.91
N LEU A 19 -7.91 0.41 -9.05
CA LEU A 19 -8.30 1.81 -8.84
C LEU A 19 -7.14 2.65 -8.29
N GLY A 20 -6.43 2.16 -7.28
CA GLY A 20 -5.27 2.84 -6.71
C GLY A 20 -4.17 3.06 -7.74
N LEU A 21 -3.89 2.06 -8.57
CA LEU A 21 -2.94 2.19 -9.67
C LEU A 21 -3.38 3.26 -10.67
N MET A 22 -4.67 3.31 -11.05
CA MET A 22 -5.18 4.37 -11.92
C MET A 22 -4.97 5.77 -11.30
N VAL A 23 -5.21 5.94 -10.00
CA VAL A 23 -4.97 7.22 -9.30
C VAL A 23 -3.49 7.60 -9.31
N ILE A 24 -2.58 6.64 -9.07
CA ILE A 24 -1.13 6.87 -9.11
C ILE A 24 -0.68 7.36 -10.49
N PHE A 25 -1.21 6.78 -11.58
CA PHE A 25 -0.91 7.23 -12.94
C PHE A 25 -1.57 8.57 -13.30
N LEU A 26 -2.69 8.92 -12.66
CA LEU A 26 -3.40 10.17 -12.93
C LEU A 26 -2.55 11.40 -12.57
N ALA A 27 -1.71 11.32 -11.53
CA ALA A 27 -0.79 12.40 -11.16
C ALA A 27 0.23 12.75 -12.28
N PRO A 28 1.10 11.85 -12.76
CA PRO A 28 2.03 12.18 -13.85
C PRO A 28 1.32 12.46 -15.18
N VAL A 29 0.19 11.81 -15.47
CA VAL A 29 -0.59 12.08 -16.68
C VAL A 29 -1.19 13.47 -16.66
N SER A 30 -1.74 13.92 -15.52
CA SER A 30 -2.26 15.28 -15.37
C SER A 30 -1.14 16.33 -15.45
N MET A 31 0.04 16.06 -14.86
CA MET A 31 1.21 16.93 -15.02
C MET A 31 1.63 17.06 -16.49
N TRP A 32 1.65 15.96 -17.23
CA TRP A 32 1.94 16.00 -18.67
C TRP A 32 0.86 16.78 -19.44
N ALA A 33 -0.42 16.54 -19.17
CA ALA A 33 -1.52 17.21 -19.86
C ALA A 33 -1.54 18.74 -19.62
N ILE A 34 -1.21 19.19 -18.41
CA ILE A 34 -1.19 20.62 -18.05
C ILE A 34 0.05 21.32 -18.62
N THR A 35 1.22 20.69 -18.53
CA THR A 35 2.48 21.32 -18.95
C THR A 35 2.74 21.20 -20.45
N GLY A 36 2.09 20.25 -21.15
CA GLY A 36 2.36 19.93 -22.55
C GLY A 36 3.75 19.31 -22.79
N VAL A 37 4.57 19.16 -21.74
CA VAL A 37 5.91 18.59 -21.83
C VAL A 37 5.83 17.09 -21.59
N GLY A 38 5.87 16.33 -22.68
CA GLY A 38 5.89 14.87 -22.61
C GLY A 38 7.24 14.33 -22.14
N PRO A 39 7.26 13.22 -21.38
CA PRO A 39 8.50 12.55 -21.06
C PRO A 39 9.18 12.08 -22.34
N ASN A 40 10.50 12.21 -22.43
CA ASN A 40 11.26 11.61 -23.52
C ASN A 40 11.07 10.08 -23.46
N GLY A 41 10.41 9.49 -24.46
CA GLY A 41 10.02 8.08 -24.44
C GLY A 41 11.19 7.12 -24.22
N GLY A 42 12.36 7.43 -24.78
CA GLY A 42 13.58 6.63 -24.55
C GLY A 42 14.05 6.69 -23.10
N ARG A 43 14.04 7.87 -22.47
CA ARG A 43 14.40 8.03 -21.06
C ARG A 43 13.36 7.42 -20.12
N LEU A 44 12.07 7.53 -20.46
CA LEU A 44 10.99 6.90 -19.71
C LEU A 44 11.14 5.38 -19.70
N PHE A 45 11.36 4.77 -20.86
CA PHE A 45 11.55 3.32 -20.96
C PHE A 45 12.76 2.85 -20.15
N THR A 46 13.91 3.52 -20.30
CA THR A 46 15.12 3.19 -19.53
C THR A 46 14.88 3.35 -18.03
N GLY A 47 14.22 4.43 -17.61
CA GLY A 47 13.89 4.65 -16.20
C GLY A 47 12.98 3.56 -15.63
N VAL A 48 11.91 3.21 -16.34
CA VAL A 48 11.00 2.12 -15.95
C VAL A 48 11.75 0.80 -15.87
N LEU A 49 12.58 0.47 -16.86
CA LEU A 49 13.32 -0.79 -16.90
C LEU A 49 14.32 -0.90 -15.75
N VAL A 50 15.12 0.14 -15.51
CA VAL A 50 16.10 0.18 -14.43
C VAL A 50 15.42 0.07 -13.06
N LEU A 51 14.37 0.86 -12.81
CA LEU A 51 13.63 0.80 -11.55
C LEU A 51 12.95 -0.56 -11.38
N SER A 52 12.39 -1.14 -12.45
CA SER A 52 11.76 -2.45 -12.41
C SER A 52 12.76 -3.53 -12.01
N LEU A 53 13.96 -3.54 -12.60
CA LEU A 53 15.00 -4.52 -12.26
C LEU A 53 15.47 -4.42 -10.81
N VAL A 54 15.54 -3.21 -10.26
CA VAL A 54 15.99 -2.98 -8.88
C VAL A 54 14.89 -3.28 -7.86
N PHE A 55 13.67 -2.83 -8.10
CA PHE A 55 12.61 -2.81 -7.09
C PHE A 55 11.59 -3.94 -7.22
N LEU A 56 11.33 -4.52 -8.41
CA LEU A 56 10.38 -5.62 -8.54
C LEU A 56 10.80 -6.87 -7.76
N PRO A 57 12.06 -7.35 -7.83
CA PRO A 57 12.43 -8.57 -7.10
C PRO A 57 12.24 -8.40 -5.59
N GLY A 58 12.68 -7.27 -5.05
CA GLY A 58 12.50 -6.92 -3.63
C GLY A 58 11.02 -6.85 -3.23
N GLY A 59 10.20 -6.16 -4.02
CA GLY A 59 8.77 -6.04 -3.77
C GLY A 59 8.02 -7.38 -3.80
N LEU A 60 8.40 -8.30 -4.68
CA LEU A 60 7.83 -9.64 -4.74
C LEU A 60 8.21 -10.48 -3.52
N ILE A 61 9.48 -10.45 -3.11
CA ILE A 61 9.97 -11.14 -1.90
C ILE A 61 9.27 -10.57 -0.67
N GLU A 62 9.12 -9.25 -0.59
CA GLU A 62 8.40 -8.56 0.48
C GLU A 62 6.95 -9.04 0.57
N MET A 63 6.25 -9.13 -0.57
CA MET A 63 4.87 -9.62 -0.63
C MET A 63 4.75 -11.05 -0.10
N MET A 64 5.62 -11.96 -0.56
CA MET A 64 5.59 -13.35 -0.13
C MET A 64 5.91 -13.51 1.36
N THR A 65 6.82 -12.68 1.88
CA THR A 65 7.29 -12.75 3.27
C THR A 65 6.24 -12.23 4.24
N TYR A 66 5.61 -11.10 3.95
CA TYR A 66 4.73 -10.42 4.90
C TYR A 66 3.25 -10.76 4.74
N SER A 67 2.82 -11.31 3.60
CA SER A 67 1.41 -11.65 3.41
C SER A 67 0.84 -12.63 4.46
N PRO A 68 1.58 -13.68 4.92
CA PRO A 68 1.11 -14.55 6.00
C PRO A 68 0.94 -13.82 7.34
N ILE A 69 1.78 -12.82 7.60
CA ILE A 69 1.78 -12.05 8.85
C ILE A 69 0.60 -11.08 8.86
N LEU A 70 0.39 -10.37 7.75
CA LEU A 70 -0.64 -9.35 7.57
C LEU A 70 -2.05 -9.96 7.41
N GLY A 71 -2.15 -11.09 6.73
CA GLY A 71 -3.43 -11.63 6.25
C GLY A 71 -3.85 -11.01 4.92
N THR A 72 -4.84 -11.62 4.26
CA THR A 72 -5.21 -11.32 2.88
C THR A 72 -5.62 -9.87 2.68
N SER A 73 -6.58 -9.39 3.47
CA SER A 73 -7.18 -8.06 3.30
C SER A 73 -6.22 -6.93 3.65
N ALA A 74 -5.46 -7.11 4.73
CA ALA A 74 -4.42 -6.18 5.15
C ALA A 74 -3.28 -6.09 4.14
N THR A 75 -2.92 -7.20 3.48
CA THR A 75 -1.90 -7.22 2.42
C THR A 75 -2.32 -6.32 1.26
N TYR A 76 -3.53 -6.49 0.71
CA TYR A 76 -4.02 -5.65 -0.39
C TYR A 76 -3.98 -4.16 -0.05
N LEU A 77 -4.41 -3.80 1.16
CA LEU A 77 -4.42 -2.41 1.60
C LEU A 77 -3.00 -1.86 1.80
N ALA A 78 -2.15 -2.61 2.50
CA ALA A 78 -0.79 -2.21 2.82
C ALA A 78 0.04 -1.94 1.55
N PHE A 79 -0.13 -2.76 0.51
CA PHE A 79 0.59 -2.60 -0.75
C PHE A 79 0.19 -1.35 -1.54
N ILE A 80 -1.07 -0.91 -1.45
CA ILE A 80 -1.50 0.36 -2.08
C ILE A 80 -0.96 1.55 -1.30
N THR A 81 -1.00 1.48 0.03
CA THR A 81 -0.61 2.59 0.90
C THR A 81 0.90 2.72 1.10
N GLY A 82 1.65 1.66 0.80
CA GLY A 82 3.10 1.60 0.90
C GLY A 82 3.66 1.54 2.33
N ASN A 83 4.98 1.60 2.39
CA ASN A 83 5.81 1.60 3.61
C ASN A 83 5.52 0.41 4.56
N LEU A 84 5.52 -0.81 4.02
CA LEU A 84 5.21 -2.01 4.80
C LEU A 84 6.21 -2.23 5.93
N ILE A 85 7.50 -2.29 5.61
CA ILE A 85 8.55 -2.67 6.56
C ILE A 85 8.64 -1.69 7.73
N ASN A 86 8.58 -0.38 7.46
CA ASN A 86 8.83 0.60 8.52
C ASN A 86 7.57 0.99 9.30
N LEU A 87 6.36 0.84 8.73
CA LEU A 87 5.13 1.28 9.38
C LEU A 87 4.09 0.17 9.56
N LYS A 88 3.78 -0.61 8.53
CA LYS A 88 2.62 -1.52 8.56
C LYS A 88 2.91 -2.81 9.32
N VAL A 89 4.02 -3.45 9.02
CA VAL A 89 4.47 -4.69 9.68
C VAL A 89 4.63 -4.50 11.19
N PRO A 90 5.39 -3.50 11.70
CA PRO A 90 5.53 -3.32 13.15
C PRO A 90 4.20 -2.98 13.83
N CYS A 91 3.32 -2.21 13.16
CA CYS A 91 1.99 -1.90 13.69
C CYS A 91 1.13 -3.16 13.84
N VAL A 92 1.13 -4.04 12.83
CA VAL A 92 0.41 -5.32 12.89
C VAL A 92 1.00 -6.23 13.95
N MET A 93 2.33 -6.37 14.02
CA MET A 93 2.99 -7.22 15.02
C MET A 93 2.62 -6.78 16.44
N ASN A 94 2.67 -5.48 16.73
CA ASN A 94 2.29 -4.95 18.03
C ASN A 94 0.81 -5.18 18.35
N ALA A 95 -0.08 -4.97 17.38
CA ALA A 95 -1.52 -5.21 17.57
C ALA A 95 -1.83 -6.70 17.79
N THR A 96 -1.18 -7.59 17.04
CA THR A 96 -1.29 -9.05 17.21
C THR A 96 -0.86 -9.48 18.61
N GLU A 97 0.22 -8.90 19.13
CA GLU A 97 0.73 -9.15 20.49
C GLU A 97 -0.25 -8.66 21.57
N ILE A 98 -0.75 -7.42 21.44
CA ILE A 98 -1.74 -6.84 22.36
C ILE A 98 -3.03 -7.65 22.38
N CYS A 99 -3.54 -8.04 21.21
CA CYS A 99 -4.75 -8.84 21.08
C CYS A 99 -4.52 -10.33 21.36
N LYS A 100 -3.28 -10.76 21.61
CA LYS A 100 -2.88 -12.15 21.86
C LYS A 100 -3.39 -13.12 20.80
N THR A 101 -3.42 -12.67 19.55
CA THR A 101 -3.85 -13.49 18.40
C THR A 101 -2.66 -14.23 17.80
N LYS A 102 -2.92 -15.32 17.07
CA LYS A 102 -1.86 -16.11 16.41
C LYS A 102 -1.86 -15.82 14.91
N ILE A 103 -0.66 -15.74 14.33
CA ILE A 103 -0.49 -15.56 12.88
C ILE A 103 -1.20 -16.70 12.14
N ASN A 104 -1.78 -16.39 10.97
CA ASN A 104 -2.60 -17.29 10.15
C ASN A 104 -3.93 -17.75 10.80
N THR A 105 -4.42 -17.09 11.86
CA THR A 105 -5.80 -17.32 12.34
C THR A 105 -6.78 -16.26 11.81
N PRO A 106 -8.08 -16.58 11.71
CA PRO A 106 -9.09 -15.62 11.29
C PRO A 106 -9.14 -14.35 12.15
N GLU A 107 -8.88 -14.49 13.46
CA GLU A 107 -8.85 -13.36 14.39
C GLU A 107 -7.67 -12.43 14.08
N ASN A 108 -6.50 -12.99 13.79
CA ASN A 108 -5.33 -12.20 13.38
C ASN A 108 -5.54 -11.50 12.04
N GLU A 109 -6.26 -12.11 11.10
CA GLU A 109 -6.58 -11.46 9.82
C GLU A 109 -7.44 -10.20 10.03
N VAL A 110 -8.38 -10.24 10.97
CA VAL A 110 -9.20 -9.06 11.34
C VAL A 110 -8.34 -8.01 12.03
N VAL A 111 -7.53 -8.40 13.03
CA VAL A 111 -6.63 -7.49 13.75
C VAL A 111 -5.65 -6.82 12.77
N GLY A 112 -5.01 -7.59 11.88
CA GLY A 112 -4.09 -7.07 10.88
C GLY A 112 -4.76 -6.08 9.94
N THR A 113 -5.99 -6.36 9.50
CA THR A 113 -6.75 -5.45 8.61
C THR A 113 -7.04 -4.12 9.27
N ILE A 114 -7.53 -4.14 10.52
CA ILE A 114 -7.82 -2.91 11.28
C ILE A 114 -6.53 -2.13 11.54
N SER A 115 -5.46 -2.82 11.92
CA SER A 115 -4.16 -2.21 12.21
C SER A 115 -3.58 -1.48 11.00
N VAL A 116 -3.60 -2.12 9.82
CA VAL A 116 -3.16 -1.48 8.57
C VAL A 116 -4.06 -0.31 8.19
N ALA A 117 -5.38 -0.43 8.36
CA ALA A 117 -6.31 0.66 8.07
C ALA A 117 -6.01 1.91 8.92
N PHE A 118 -5.91 1.75 10.24
CA PHE A 118 -5.59 2.86 11.14
C PHE A 118 -4.19 3.41 10.91
N SER A 119 -3.19 2.56 10.72
CA SER A 119 -1.84 3.01 10.35
C SER A 119 -1.87 3.88 9.10
N SER A 120 -2.65 3.50 8.09
CA SER A 120 -2.75 4.24 6.83
C SER A 120 -3.47 5.57 6.97
N ILE A 121 -4.57 5.60 7.73
CA ILE A 121 -5.26 6.85 8.07
C ILE A 121 -4.30 7.80 8.76
N THR A 122 -3.58 7.34 9.80
CA THR A 122 -2.61 8.15 10.53
C THR A 122 -1.50 8.66 9.62
N THR A 123 -0.95 7.83 8.73
CA THR A 123 0.07 8.26 7.76
C THR A 123 -0.48 9.37 6.85
N VAL A 124 -1.68 9.20 6.29
CA VAL A 124 -2.29 10.19 5.39
C VAL A 124 -2.55 11.51 6.12
N VAL A 125 -3.07 11.46 7.36
CA VAL A 125 -3.30 12.66 8.17
C VAL A 125 -1.99 13.40 8.43
N ILE A 126 -0.95 12.70 8.89
CA ILE A 126 0.35 13.31 9.18
C ILE A 126 0.99 13.90 7.91
N MET A 127 0.95 13.16 6.79
CA MET A 127 1.48 13.68 5.52
C MET A 127 0.70 14.90 5.03
N SER A 128 -0.63 14.90 5.16
CA SER A 128 -1.47 16.03 4.77
C SER A 128 -1.18 17.25 5.63
N LEU A 129 -1.04 17.08 6.94
CA LEU A 129 -0.62 18.16 7.84
C LEU A 129 0.78 18.66 7.52
N GLY A 130 1.74 17.78 7.24
CA GLY A 130 3.10 18.14 6.85
C GLY A 130 3.17 18.94 5.55
N VAL A 131 2.28 18.64 4.58
CA VAL A 131 2.14 19.43 3.36
C VAL A 131 1.46 20.76 3.63
N LEU A 132 0.44 20.83 4.48
CA LEU A 132 -0.34 22.05 4.72
C LEU A 132 0.37 23.07 5.64
N LEU A 133 1.10 22.62 6.66
CA LEU A 133 1.67 23.47 7.70
C LEU A 133 2.60 24.58 7.14
N PRO A 134 3.51 24.32 6.19
CA PRO A 134 4.34 25.38 5.60
C PRO A 134 3.55 26.47 4.87
N TYR A 135 2.34 26.19 4.40
CA TYR A 135 1.49 27.19 3.72
C TYR A 135 0.67 28.03 4.70
N LEU A 136 0.60 27.65 5.98
CA LEU A 136 -0.12 28.39 7.01
C LEU A 136 0.71 29.52 7.64
N GLU A 137 2.03 29.49 7.44
CA GLU A 137 2.98 30.51 7.92
C GLU A 137 3.30 31.60 6.86
N LEU A 138 2.60 31.59 5.72
CA LEU A 138 2.63 32.60 4.65
C LEU A 138 1.37 33.47 4.68
#